data_AF-A0A661CN72-F1
#
_entry.id   AF-A0A661CN72-F1
#
_cell.length_a   1.000
_cell.length_b   1.000
_cell.length_c   1.000
_cell.angle_alpha   90.00
_cell.angle_beta   90.00
_cell.angle_gamma   90.00
#
_symmetry.space_group_name_H-M   'P 1'
#
loop_
_entity.id
_entity.type
_entity.pdbx_description
1 polymer ?
#
loop_
_entity_poly.entity_id
_entity_poly.type
_entity_poly.pdbx_seq_one_letter_code
_entity_poly.pdbx_strand_id
1 'polypeptide(L)'
;YDPTKGSVDLNCEPIDRTQYASYRELFAIIFTDFHLFDKLYGLSNIDDKQVKGLLRLMQLDKKTKYREGEFTQLDLSTGQKKRLAFVAAILDNKPIYIFDELAADQDPQFRKYFYEVILPDLKQQGKTIIAVTHDDKYFQVADRVLKMEYGQLVHYDEGKL
;
A
#
# COMPACT_ATOMS: atom_id res chain seq x y z
N TYR A 1 6.10 -7.53 15.86
CA TYR A 1 6.53 -8.72 16.63
C TYR A 1 7.98 -9.04 16.28
N ASP A 2 8.70 -9.74 17.16
CA ASP A 2 10.04 -10.27 16.86
C ASP A 2 9.93 -11.62 16.15
N PRO A 3 10.84 -11.95 15.21
CA PRO A 3 10.95 -13.30 14.71
C PRO A 3 11.37 -14.24 15.84
N THR A 4 10.60 -15.32 16.07
CA THR A 4 10.94 -16.33 17.08
C THR A 4 12.23 -17.09 16.73
N LYS A 5 12.57 -17.16 15.44
CA LYS A 5 13.80 -17.76 14.89
C LYS A 5 14.23 -17.00 13.63
N GLY A 6 15.52 -16.98 13.33
CA GLY A 6 16.10 -16.29 12.17
C GLY A 6 16.43 -14.82 12.43
N SER A 7 16.76 -14.08 11.37
CA SER A 7 17.02 -12.64 11.39
C SER A 7 16.19 -11.92 10.33
N VAL A 8 16.06 -10.61 10.49
CA VAL A 8 15.55 -9.70 9.46
C VAL A 8 16.69 -8.75 9.14
N ASP A 9 17.02 -8.64 7.86
CA ASP A 9 18.13 -7.82 7.40
C ASP A 9 17.59 -6.66 6.54
N LEU A 10 18.14 -5.45 6.72
CA LEU A 10 17.91 -4.29 5.86
C LEU A 10 19.20 -3.98 5.12
N ASN A 11 19.18 -4.03 3.79
CA ASN A 11 20.37 -3.80 2.95
C ASN A 11 21.56 -4.69 3.35
N CYS A 12 21.28 -5.98 3.63
CA CYS A 12 22.25 -6.99 4.07
C CYS A 12 22.83 -6.78 5.49
N GLU A 13 22.31 -5.81 6.24
CA GLU A 13 22.68 -5.59 7.64
C GLU A 13 21.56 -6.12 8.56
N PRO A 14 21.88 -6.95 9.56
CA PRO A 14 20.88 -7.45 10.49
C PRO A 14 20.29 -6.30 11.30
N ILE A 15 18.97 -6.29 11.45
CA ILE A 15 18.26 -5.29 12.24
C ILE A 15 18.08 -5.81 13.66
N ASP A 16 18.46 -4.99 14.64
CA ASP A 16 18.14 -5.26 16.04
C ASP A 16 17.02 -4.34 16.59
N ARG A 17 16.63 -4.60 17.85
CA ARG A 17 15.55 -3.87 18.52
C ARG A 17 15.76 -2.36 18.60
N THR A 18 17.01 -1.90 18.64
CA THR A 18 17.32 -0.46 18.74
C THR A 18 16.99 0.28 17.44
N GLN A 19 17.01 -0.43 16.31
CA GLN A 19 16.77 0.13 14.97
C GLN A 19 15.32 0.00 14.50
N TYR A 20 14.47 -0.75 15.21
CA TYR A 20 13.10 -1.02 14.79
C TYR A 20 12.22 0.21 14.59
N ALA A 21 12.44 1.28 15.36
CA ALA A 21 11.70 2.52 15.17
C ALA A 21 11.97 3.10 13.77
N SER A 22 13.24 3.36 13.46
CA SER A 22 13.67 3.87 12.15
C SER A 22 13.38 2.90 11.01
N TYR A 23 13.49 1.58 11.25
CA TYR A 23 13.09 0.57 10.27
C TYR A 23 11.60 0.68 9.91
N ARG A 24 10.71 0.80 10.90
CA ARG A 24 9.26 0.94 10.66
C ARG A 24 8.91 2.22 9.92
N GLU A 25 9.68 3.29 10.10
CA GLU A 25 9.49 4.56 9.38
C GLU A 25 9.74 4.45 7.87
N LEU A 26 10.31 3.33 7.38
CA LEU A 26 10.50 3.05 5.96
C LEU A 26 9.22 2.54 5.27
N PHE A 27 8.21 2.15 6.03
CA PHE A 27 7.04 1.45 5.51
C PHE A 27 5.79 2.32 5.52
N ALA A 28 5.07 2.34 4.39
CA ALA A 28 3.67 2.70 4.32
C ALA A 28 2.86 1.41 4.15
N ILE A 29 2.04 1.07 5.15
CA ILE A 29 1.29 -0.19 5.19
C ILE A 29 -0.20 0.08 5.12
N ILE A 30 -0.90 -0.63 4.23
CA ILE A 30 -2.35 -0.64 4.17
C ILE A 30 -2.82 -2.07 4.39
N PHE A 31 -3.42 -2.29 5.56
CA PHE A 31 -3.99 -3.57 5.96
C PHE A 31 -5.42 -3.75 5.42
N THR A 32 -5.87 -5.00 5.32
CA THR A 32 -7.26 -5.33 4.99
C THR A 32 -8.24 -4.65 5.96
N ASP A 33 -7.92 -4.68 7.26
CA ASP A 33 -8.58 -3.93 8.33
C ASP A 33 -7.75 -2.69 8.71
N PHE A 34 -8.26 -1.50 8.42
CA PHE A 34 -7.55 -0.24 8.68
C PHE A 34 -8.45 0.79 9.35
N HIS A 35 -7.82 1.69 10.10
CA HIS A 35 -8.46 2.87 10.67
C HIS A 35 -8.05 4.10 9.89
N LEU A 36 -9.03 4.85 9.39
CA LEU A 36 -8.80 6.16 8.81
C LEU A 36 -8.90 7.22 9.88
N PHE A 37 -7.88 8.06 9.93
CA PHE A 37 -7.94 9.34 10.62
C PHE A 37 -8.32 10.43 9.61
N ASP A 38 -9.03 11.45 10.08
CA ASP A 38 -9.36 12.67 9.33
C ASP A 38 -8.12 13.52 9.03
N LYS A 39 -7.12 13.43 9.91
CA LYS A 39 -5.79 14.02 9.78
C LYS A 39 -4.77 13.04 9.27
N LEU A 40 -3.90 13.55 8.39
CA LEU A 40 -2.69 12.88 7.96
C LEU A 40 -1.58 13.09 9.01
N TYR A 41 -1.65 12.36 10.12
CA TYR A 41 -0.66 12.44 11.19
C TYR A 41 0.73 12.04 10.67
N GLY A 42 1.75 12.84 11.01
CA GLY A 42 3.14 12.60 10.60
C GLY A 42 3.51 13.20 9.24
N LEU A 43 2.54 13.72 8.47
CA LEU A 43 2.80 14.39 7.21
C LEU A 43 2.73 15.91 7.39
N SER A 44 3.84 16.59 7.12
CA SER A 44 3.92 18.05 7.11
C SER A 44 4.22 18.53 5.69
N ASN A 45 3.69 19.71 5.33
CA ASN A 45 3.89 20.35 4.01
C ASN A 45 3.37 19.57 2.80
N ILE A 46 2.21 18.92 2.91
CA ILE A 46 1.57 18.30 1.75
C ILE A 46 1.05 19.38 0.80
N ASP A 47 1.36 19.26 -0.50
CA ASP A 47 0.77 20.12 -1.53
C ASP A 47 -0.71 19.75 -1.76
N ASP A 48 -1.60 20.67 -1.46
CA ASP A 48 -3.03 20.63 -1.76
C ASP A 48 -3.35 20.17 -3.20
N LYS A 49 -2.52 20.56 -4.18
CA LYS A 49 -2.69 20.14 -5.58
C LYS A 49 -2.44 18.65 -5.76
N GLN A 50 -1.40 18.12 -5.10
CA GLN A 50 -1.11 16.69 -5.09
C GLN A 50 -2.27 15.91 -4.49
N VAL A 51 -2.80 16.34 -3.34
CA VAL A 51 -3.95 15.68 -2.71
C VAL A 51 -5.17 15.70 -3.61
N LYS A 52 -5.50 16.84 -4.22
CA LYS A 52 -6.61 16.95 -5.18
C LYS A 52 -6.42 16.05 -6.39
N GLY A 53 -5.19 15.92 -6.89
CA GLY A 53 -4.84 14.99 -7.97
C GLY A 53 -5.10 13.53 -7.59
N LEU A 54 -4.62 13.11 -6.42
CA LEU A 54 -4.82 11.75 -5.91
C LEU A 54 -6.30 11.45 -5.63
N LEU A 55 -7.05 12.40 -5.05
CA LEU A 55 -8.49 12.23 -4.83
C LEU A 55 -9.26 12.03 -6.15
N ARG A 56 -8.89 12.75 -7.21
CA ARG A 56 -9.48 12.54 -8.55
C ARG A 56 -9.10 11.18 -9.13
N LEU A 57 -7.82 10.81 -9.01
CA LEU A 57 -7.32 9.51 -9.46
C LEU A 57 -8.06 8.35 -8.80
N MET A 58 -8.36 8.51 -7.51
CA MET A 58 -9.10 7.54 -6.71
C MET A 58 -10.63 7.65 -6.85
N GLN A 59 -11.14 8.58 -7.67
CA GLN A 59 -12.57 8.86 -7.84
C GLN A 59 -13.29 9.25 -6.53
N LEU A 60 -12.57 9.94 -5.63
CA LEU A 60 -13.03 10.40 -4.33
C LEU A 60 -13.33 11.90 -4.30
N ASP A 61 -12.95 12.66 -5.33
CA ASP A 61 -13.07 14.12 -5.40
C ASP A 61 -14.52 14.64 -5.31
N LYS A 62 -15.50 13.79 -5.67
CA LYS A 62 -16.93 14.07 -5.49
C LYS A 62 -17.48 13.66 -4.11
N LYS A 63 -16.72 12.92 -3.32
CA LYS A 63 -17.13 12.33 -2.04
C LYS A 63 -16.47 13.00 -0.84
N THR A 64 -15.21 13.40 -0.98
CA THR A 64 -14.47 14.11 0.06
C THR A 64 -13.53 15.12 -0.59
N LYS A 65 -13.16 16.15 0.18
CA LYS A 65 -12.19 17.17 -0.21
C LYS A 65 -11.10 17.23 0.84
N TYR A 66 -9.96 17.80 0.47
CA TYR A 66 -8.90 18.13 1.41
C TYR A 66 -8.86 19.64 1.61
N ARG A 67 -8.97 20.10 2.86
CA ARG A 67 -8.95 21.51 3.26
C ARG A 67 -8.30 21.64 4.62
N GLU A 68 -7.44 22.64 4.79
CA GLU A 68 -6.83 22.97 6.08
C GLU A 68 -6.11 21.79 6.76
N GLY A 69 -5.56 20.86 5.96
CA GLY A 69 -4.87 19.68 6.47
C GLY A 69 -5.75 18.45 6.73
N GLU A 70 -7.06 18.54 6.49
CA GLU A 70 -8.05 17.53 6.87
C GLU A 70 -8.95 17.09 5.69
N PHE A 71 -9.41 15.84 5.75
CA PHE A 71 -10.46 15.36 4.84
C PHE A 71 -11.85 15.77 5.34
N THR A 72 -12.66 16.38 4.47
CA THR A 72 -13.96 16.96 4.88
C THR A 72 -15.05 15.93 5.18
N GLN A 73 -14.92 14.69 4.67
CA GLN A 73 -15.90 13.62 4.88
C GLN A 73 -15.20 12.26 4.91
N LEU A 74 -15.51 11.46 5.95
CA LEU A 74 -15.06 10.09 6.13
C LEU A 74 -16.19 9.06 6.07
N ASP A 75 -17.45 9.50 6.01
CA ASP A 75 -18.58 8.62 5.74
C ASP A 75 -18.57 8.21 4.27
N LEU A 76 -17.85 7.12 4.05
CA LEU A 76 -17.46 6.55 2.76
C LEU A 76 -17.74 5.04 2.81
N SER A 77 -18.03 4.45 1.65
CA SER A 77 -18.12 2.98 1.56
C SER A 77 -16.77 2.33 1.89
N THR A 78 -16.76 1.05 2.25
CA THR A 78 -15.51 0.32 2.56
C THR A 78 -14.47 0.45 1.46
N GLY A 79 -14.87 0.29 0.20
CA GLY A 79 -13.97 0.46 -0.95
C GLY A 79 -13.44 1.89 -1.09
N GLN A 80 -14.27 2.91 -0.83
CA GLN A 80 -13.85 4.31 -0.85
C GLN A 80 -12.89 4.64 0.31
N LYS A 81 -13.13 4.07 1.49
CA LYS A 81 -12.21 4.18 2.63
C LYS A 81 -10.85 3.57 2.28
N LYS A 82 -10.82 2.39 1.64
CA LYS A 82 -9.56 1.76 1.18
C LYS A 82 -8.80 2.66 0.21
N ARG A 83 -9.51 3.27 -0.73
CA ARG A 83 -8.92 4.26 -1.66
C ARG A 83 -8.39 5.49 -0.94
N LEU A 84 -9.08 5.99 0.10
CA LEU A 84 -8.61 7.13 0.87
C LEU A 84 -7.37 6.79 1.71
N ALA A 85 -7.33 5.58 2.28
CA ALA A 85 -6.14 5.06 2.97
C ALA A 85 -4.96 4.94 2.00
N PHE A 86 -5.22 4.53 0.76
CA PHE A 86 -4.23 4.54 -0.30
C PHE A 86 -3.71 5.95 -0.60
N VAL A 87 -4.59 6.96 -0.72
CA VAL A 87 -4.15 8.36 -0.86
C VAL A 87 -3.22 8.77 0.28
N ALA A 88 -3.58 8.47 1.54
CA ALA A 88 -2.76 8.79 2.70
C ALA A 88 -1.37 8.12 2.64
N ALA A 89 -1.31 6.84 2.30
CA ALA A 89 -0.05 6.10 2.17
C ALA A 89 0.85 6.67 1.06
N ILE A 90 0.26 7.07 -0.08
CA ILE A 90 1.02 7.66 -1.19
C ILE A 90 1.57 9.02 -0.82
N LEU A 91 0.80 9.83 -0.09
CA LEU A 91 1.27 11.12 0.42
C LEU A 91 2.41 10.99 1.43
N ASP A 92 2.46 9.89 2.19
CA ASP A 92 3.58 9.57 3.10
C ASP A 92 4.90 9.27 2.36
N ASN A 93 4.81 8.95 1.06
CA ASN A 93 5.95 8.85 0.15
C ASN A 93 7.10 7.97 0.68
N LYS A 94 6.77 6.92 1.44
CA LYS A 94 7.73 5.99 2.02
C LYS A 94 8.49 5.21 0.93
N PRO A 95 9.70 4.69 1.21
CA PRO A 95 10.44 3.88 0.26
C PRO A 95 9.84 2.48 0.05
N ILE A 96 9.11 1.95 1.05
CA ILE A 96 8.54 0.60 1.00
C ILE A 96 7.03 0.66 1.23
N TYR A 97 6.27 0.04 0.34
CA TYR A 97 4.82 -0.10 0.44
C TYR A 97 4.42 -1.55 0.69
N ILE A 98 3.51 -1.76 1.62
CA ILE A 98 2.86 -3.06 1.85
C ILE A 98 1.36 -2.90 1.62
N PHE A 99 0.83 -3.61 0.64
CA PHE A 99 -0.60 -3.62 0.31
C PHE A 99 -1.18 -5.00 0.61
N ASP A 100 -1.99 -5.09 1.65
CA ASP A 100 -2.67 -6.32 2.05
C ASP A 100 -4.09 -6.33 1.50
N GLU A 101 -4.33 -7.17 0.48
CA GLU A 101 -5.63 -7.35 -0.21
C GLU A 101 -6.34 -6.03 -0.59
N LEU A 102 -5.58 -4.98 -0.89
CA LEU A 102 -6.11 -3.63 -1.06
C LEU A 102 -7.14 -3.55 -2.20
N ALA A 103 -6.90 -4.30 -3.28
CA ALA A 103 -7.71 -4.28 -4.48
C ALA A 103 -8.89 -5.28 -4.47
N ALA A 104 -8.95 -6.18 -3.47
CA ALA A 104 -9.92 -7.28 -3.44
C ALA A 104 -11.38 -6.80 -3.40
N ASP A 105 -11.65 -5.74 -2.62
CA ASP A 105 -12.99 -5.13 -2.46
C ASP A 105 -13.30 -4.04 -3.49
N GLN A 106 -12.44 -3.87 -4.50
CA GLN A 106 -12.60 -2.83 -5.51
C GLN A 106 -13.31 -3.38 -6.75
N ASP A 107 -14.02 -2.49 -7.44
CA ASP A 107 -14.62 -2.80 -8.74
C ASP A 107 -13.53 -3.25 -9.75
N PRO A 108 -13.91 -4.06 -10.77
CA PRO A 108 -12.94 -4.62 -11.72
C PRO A 108 -12.10 -3.57 -12.46
N GLN A 109 -12.66 -2.38 -12.70
CA GLN A 109 -11.96 -1.30 -13.39
C GLN A 109 -10.86 -0.73 -12.51
N PHE A 110 -11.16 -0.41 -11.25
CA PHE A 110 -10.17 0.10 -10.32
C PHE A 110 -9.10 -0.94 -9.98
N ARG A 111 -9.49 -2.21 -9.81
CA ARG A 111 -8.55 -3.31 -9.58
C ARG A 111 -7.52 -3.41 -10.71
N LYS A 112 -7.97 -3.40 -11.96
CA LYS A 112 -7.10 -3.39 -13.14
C LYS A 112 -6.18 -2.16 -13.13
N TYR A 113 -6.73 -0.98 -12.86
CA TYR A 113 -5.96 0.26 -12.79
C TYR A 113 -4.88 0.23 -11.70
N PHE A 114 -5.20 -0.33 -10.52
CA PHE A 114 -4.26 -0.50 -9.43
C PHE A 114 -3.07 -1.37 -9.85
N TYR A 115 -3.33 -2.57 -10.36
CA TYR A 115 -2.26 -3.48 -10.75
C TYR A 115 -1.49 -3.00 -11.99
N GLU A 116 -2.17 -2.54 -13.04
CA GLU A 116 -1.50 -2.27 -14.33
C GLU A 116 -0.95 -0.86 -14.48
N VAL A 117 -1.35 0.09 -13.61
CA VAL A 117 -0.91 1.50 -13.70
C VAL A 117 -0.23 1.96 -12.42
N ILE A 118 -0.89 1.79 -11.27
CA ILE A 118 -0.37 2.33 -10.02
C ILE A 118 0.89 1.60 -9.56
N LEU A 119 0.88 0.26 -9.52
CA LEU A 119 2.07 -0.49 -9.07
C LEU A 119 3.28 -0.27 -9.97
N PRO A 120 3.15 -0.29 -11.32
CA PRO A 120 4.27 0.03 -12.22
C PRO A 120 4.78 1.46 -12.08
N ASP A 121 3.91 2.45 -11.83
CA ASP A 121 4.32 3.83 -11.60
C ASP A 121 5.15 3.98 -10.31
N LEU A 122 4.68 3.40 -9.21
CA LEU A 122 5.43 3.38 -7.94
C LEU A 122 6.79 2.69 -8.09
N LYS A 123 6.83 1.57 -8.82
CA LYS A 123 8.08 0.87 -9.12
C LYS A 123 9.04 1.76 -9.94
N GLN A 124 8.54 2.47 -10.96
CA GLN A 124 9.36 3.39 -11.76
C GLN A 124 9.93 4.54 -10.92
N GLN A 125 9.24 4.94 -9.86
CA GLN A 125 9.72 5.92 -8.87
C GLN A 125 10.76 5.33 -7.88
N GLY A 126 11.17 4.07 -8.07
CA GLY A 126 12.18 3.41 -7.23
C GLY A 126 11.63 2.85 -5.92
N LYS A 127 10.31 2.71 -5.79
CA LYS A 127 9.68 2.17 -4.57
C LYS A 127 9.76 0.65 -4.54
N THR A 128 9.94 0.10 -3.34
CA THR A 128 9.76 -1.34 -3.08
C THR A 128 8.31 -1.59 -2.72
N ILE A 129 7.69 -2.60 -3.33
CA ILE A 129 6.26 -2.90 -3.16
C ILE A 129 6.10 -4.38 -2.80
N ILE A 130 5.37 -4.65 -1.72
CA ILE A 130 4.93 -5.98 -1.36
C ILE A 130 3.40 -5.96 -1.44
N ALA A 131 2.83 -6.65 -2.43
CA ALA A 131 1.39 -6.75 -2.61
C ALA A 131 0.94 -8.18 -2.29
N VAL A 132 0.07 -8.33 -1.30
CA VAL A 132 -0.60 -9.60 -0.95
C VAL A 132 -1.93 -9.64 -1.68
N THR A 133 -2.16 -10.67 -2.48
CA THR A 133 -3.40 -10.83 -3.24
C THR A 133 -3.64 -12.27 -3.66
N HIS A 134 -4.91 -12.59 -3.87
CA HIS A 134 -5.37 -13.83 -4.50
C HIS A 134 -5.69 -13.65 -6.00
N ASP A 135 -5.58 -12.44 -6.55
CA ASP A 135 -5.85 -12.14 -7.96
C ASP A 135 -4.66 -12.55 -8.87
N ASP A 136 -4.56 -13.85 -9.15
CA ASP A 136 -3.52 -14.46 -10.00
C ASP A 136 -3.36 -13.82 -11.39
N LYS A 137 -4.47 -13.31 -11.96
CA LYS A 137 -4.52 -12.58 -13.22
C LYS A 137 -3.53 -11.41 -13.33
N TYR A 138 -3.01 -10.89 -12.22
CA TYR A 138 -2.11 -9.74 -12.21
C TYR A 138 -0.68 -10.08 -11.78
N PHE A 139 -0.35 -11.37 -11.59
CA PHE A 139 0.99 -11.78 -11.15
C PHE A 139 2.10 -11.39 -12.13
N GLN A 140 1.80 -11.29 -13.42
CA GLN A 140 2.73 -10.83 -14.46
C GLN A 140 3.22 -9.38 -14.27
N VAL A 141 2.55 -8.59 -13.42
CA VAL A 141 3.00 -7.23 -13.08
C VAL A 141 4.20 -7.27 -12.12
N ALA A 142 4.29 -8.31 -11.29
CA ALA A 142 5.32 -8.42 -10.28
C ALA A 142 6.66 -8.86 -10.89
N ASP A 143 7.76 -8.32 -10.34
CA ASP A 143 9.10 -8.84 -10.65
C ASP A 143 9.30 -10.27 -10.13
N ARG A 144 8.62 -10.59 -9.03
CA ARG A 144 8.74 -11.86 -8.31
C ARG A 144 7.39 -12.21 -7.71
N VAL A 145 7.00 -13.47 -7.85
CA VAL A 145 5.83 -14.04 -7.19
C VAL A 145 6.31 -14.98 -6.10
N LEU A 146 5.85 -14.76 -4.87
CA LEU A 146 6.13 -15.61 -3.72
C LEU A 146 4.83 -16.25 -3.27
N LYS A 147 4.77 -17.58 -3.27
CA LYS A 147 3.63 -18.33 -2.76
C LYS A 147 3.91 -18.75 -1.32
N MET A 148 2.96 -18.53 -0.43
CA MET A 148 3.05 -18.93 0.97
C MET A 148 1.93 -19.92 1.30
N GLU A 149 2.28 -21.06 1.90
CA GLU A 149 1.35 -22.08 2.36
C GLU A 149 1.72 -22.49 3.79
N TYR A 150 0.75 -22.48 4.70
CA TYR A 150 0.95 -22.88 6.11
C TYR A 150 2.18 -22.23 6.79
N GLY A 151 2.44 -20.96 6.47
CA GLY A 151 3.55 -20.19 7.04
C GLY A 151 4.93 -20.47 6.42
N GLN A 152 4.99 -21.19 5.29
CA GLN A 152 6.22 -21.47 4.55
C GLN A 152 6.14 -20.94 3.12
N LEU A 153 7.27 -20.43 2.62
CA LEU A 153 7.39 -20.10 1.20
C LEU A 153 7.53 -21.40 0.40
N VAL A 154 6.69 -21.54 -0.62
CA VAL A 154 6.69 -22.68 -1.54
C VAL A 154 6.99 -22.19 -2.96
N HIS A 155 7.44 -23.11 -3.82
CA HIS A 155 7.71 -22.79 -5.22
C HIS A 155 6.42 -22.34 -5.92
N TYR A 156 6.50 -21.24 -6.68
CA TYR A 156 5.43 -20.79 -7.55
C TYR A 156 5.71 -21.29 -8.97
N ASP A 157 4.93 -22.28 -9.44
CA ASP A 157 4.97 -22.73 -10.83
C ASP A 157 3.99 -21.90 -11.67
N GLU A 158 4.51 -21.10 -12.60
CA GLU A 158 3.73 -20.29 -13.56
C GLU A 158 2.81 -21.14 -14.48
N GLY A 159 2.93 -22.47 -14.45
CA GLY A 159 2.35 -23.41 -15.42
C GLY A 159 1.00 -24.05 -15.05
N LYS A 160 0.27 -23.56 -14.05
CA LYS A 160 -1.10 -24.05 -13.76
C LYS A 160 -2.09 -22.88 -13.64
N LEU A 161 -2.61 -22.46 -14.79
CA LEU A 161 -3.94 -21.86 -14.94
C LEU A 161 -4.90 -22.94 -15.45
#